data_AF-A0A3M1PYC6-F1
#
_entry.id   AF-A0A3M1PYC6-F1
#
_cell.length_a   1.000
_cell.length_b   1.000
_cell.length_c   1.000
_cell.angle_alpha   90.00
_cell.angle_beta   90.00
_cell.angle_gamma   90.00
#
_symmetry.space_group_name_H-M   'P 1'
#
loop_
_entity.id
_entity.type
_entity.pdbx_description
1 polymer ?
#
loop_
_entity_poly.entity_id
_entity_poly.type
_entity_poly.pdbx_seq_one_letter_code
_entity_poly.pdbx_strand_id
1 'polypeptide(L)'
;MTETTEITPIEIKALVEDLHRRFEEFKHAHEAALAEERLQGAADPLLEEKMDRLSREMSRIEREIRALAAAPERPGPASSDEGGSEDPEYKQAFLDGYLRRGLERPLKELEAKALTTGVPA
;
A
#
# COMPACT_ATOMS: atom_id res chain seq x y z
N MET A 1 5.23 5.29 -21.32
CA MET A 1 6.12 4.31 -20.67
C MET A 1 5.89 4.43 -19.18
N THR A 2 4.98 3.61 -18.65
CA THR A 2 4.77 3.47 -17.21
C THR A 2 5.70 2.36 -16.74
N GLU A 3 6.81 2.73 -16.13
CA GLU A 3 7.70 1.80 -15.43
C GLU A 3 6.87 1.15 -14.31
N THR A 4 6.46 -0.10 -14.53
CA THR A 4 6.08 -1.00 -13.44
C THR A 4 7.34 -1.19 -12.61
N THR A 5 7.41 -0.52 -11.47
CA THR A 5 8.45 -0.79 -10.46
C THR A 5 8.28 -2.24 -10.03
N GLU A 6 9.00 -3.16 -10.69
CA GLU A 6 9.17 -4.52 -10.23
C GLU A 6 9.83 -4.44 -8.85
N ILE A 7 9.07 -4.78 -7.82
CA ILE A 7 9.58 -4.82 -6.46
C ILE A 7 10.57 -5.96 -6.40
N THR A 8 11.85 -5.65 -6.40
CA THR A 8 12.86 -6.69 -6.42
C THR A 8 13.06 -7.26 -5.01
N PRO A 9 13.30 -8.58 -4.86
CA PRO A 9 13.64 -9.18 -3.56
C PRO A 9 14.86 -8.51 -2.88
N ILE A 10 15.71 -7.85 -3.66
CA ILE A 10 16.89 -7.11 -3.22
C ILE A 10 16.47 -5.82 -2.49
N GLU A 11 15.50 -5.07 -3.01
CA GLU A 11 14.98 -3.85 -2.36
C GLU A 11 14.30 -4.18 -1.03
N ILE A 12 13.51 -5.25 -0.98
CA ILE A 12 12.88 -5.70 0.25
C ILE A 12 13.95 -6.05 1.29
N LYS A 13 15.00 -6.77 0.89
CA LYS A 13 16.10 -7.12 1.80
C LYS A 13 16.83 -5.88 2.32
N ALA A 14 17.10 -4.89 1.47
CA ALA A 14 17.74 -3.64 1.87
C ALA A 14 16.87 -2.84 2.87
N LEU A 15 15.56 -2.76 2.64
CA LEU A 15 14.62 -2.11 3.56
C LEU A 15 14.55 -2.80 4.92
N VAL A 16 14.59 -4.14 4.93
CA VAL A 16 14.60 -4.93 6.19
C VAL A 16 15.91 -4.74 6.95
N GLU A 17 17.05 -4.68 6.27
CA GLU A 17 18.34 -4.39 6.90
C GLU A 17 18.38 -2.97 7.49
N ASP A 18 17.82 -1.99 6.78
CA ASP A 18 17.67 -0.61 7.26
C ASP A 18 16.77 -0.51 8.50
N LEU A 19 15.66 -1.27 8.51
CA LEU A 19 14.77 -1.40 9.66
C LEU A 19 15.50 -2.01 10.86
N HIS A 20 16.25 -3.11 10.66
CA HIS A 20 17.02 -3.74 11.73
C HIS A 20 18.07 -2.80 12.32
N ARG A 21 18.81 -2.06 11.49
CA ARG A 21 19.80 -1.10 11.96
C ARG A 21 19.16 -0.01 12.83
N ARG A 22 18.07 0.60 12.37
CA ARG A 22 17.33 1.60 13.16
C ARG A 22 16.77 1.02 14.46
N PHE A 23 16.36 -0.24 14.47
CA PHE A 23 15.85 -0.91 15.66
C PHE A 23 16.95 -1.15 16.72
N GLU A 24 18.15 -1.52 16.31
CA GLU A 24 19.27 -1.64 17.24
C GLU A 24 19.69 -0.27 17.80
N GLU A 25 19.70 0.78 16.97
CA GLU A 25 19.95 2.15 17.42
C GLU A 25 18.88 2.63 18.43
N PHE A 26 17.61 2.28 18.20
CA PHE A 26 16.51 2.55 19.12
C PHE A 26 16.73 1.87 20.47
N LYS A 27 17.08 0.58 20.49
CA LYS A 27 17.35 -0.14 21.74
C LYS A 27 18.49 0.50 22.54
N HIS A 28 19.61 0.80 21.90
CA HIS A 28 20.75 1.42 22.59
C HIS A 28 20.39 2.76 23.21
N ALA A 29 19.66 3.60 22.49
CA ALA A 29 19.23 4.89 23.02
C ALA A 29 18.14 4.73 24.12
N HIS A 30 17.27 3.74 24.02
CA HIS A 30 16.28 3.42 25.06
C HIS A 30 16.93 2.89 26.35
N GLU A 31 17.97 2.06 26.23
CA GLU A 31 18.77 1.60 27.38
C GLU A 31 19.45 2.77 28.08
N ALA A 32 19.96 3.75 27.32
CA ALA A 32 20.52 4.98 27.88
C ALA A 32 19.46 5.83 28.60
N ALA A 33 18.27 6.00 28.01
CA ALA A 33 17.14 6.71 28.66
C ALA A 33 16.74 6.05 29.97
N LEU A 34 16.60 4.73 29.97
CA LEU A 34 16.29 3.95 31.16
C LEU A 34 17.38 3.99 32.22
N ALA A 35 18.64 4.20 31.84
CA ALA A 35 19.74 4.39 32.80
C ALA A 35 19.69 5.78 33.43
N GLU A 36 19.40 6.82 32.64
CA GLU A 36 19.22 8.19 33.11
C GLU A 36 17.98 8.34 34.00
N GLU A 37 16.85 7.74 33.62
CA GLU A 37 15.63 7.73 34.43
C GLU A 37 15.84 7.04 35.78
N ARG A 38 16.61 5.94 35.82
CA ARG A 38 16.97 5.28 37.09
C ARG A 38 17.88 6.14 37.96
N LEU A 39 18.71 6.99 37.35
CA LEU A 39 19.66 7.84 38.06
C LEU A 39 19.02 9.14 38.56
N GLN A 40 18.18 9.78 37.74
CA GLN A 40 17.60 11.11 38.01
C GLN A 40 16.10 11.08 38.35
N GLY A 41 15.41 9.95 38.16
CA GLY A 41 13.97 9.80 38.41
C GLY A 41 13.07 10.36 37.31
N ALA A 42 13.65 10.88 36.21
CA ALA A 42 12.94 11.38 35.03
C ALA A 42 13.77 11.11 33.77
N ALA A 43 13.11 10.78 32.66
CA ALA A 43 13.77 10.60 31.36
C ALA A 43 14.12 11.97 30.75
N ASP A 44 15.26 12.06 30.06
CA ASP A 44 15.64 13.26 29.33
C ASP A 44 14.66 13.51 28.16
N PRO A 45 13.98 14.68 28.10
CA PRO A 45 13.05 15.00 27.01
C PRO A 45 13.71 14.97 25.61
N LEU A 46 15.02 15.20 25.50
CA LEU A 46 15.73 15.08 24.21
C LEU A 46 15.87 13.62 23.77
N LEU A 47 16.05 12.69 24.72
CA LEU A 47 16.05 11.27 24.41
C LEU A 47 14.65 10.80 24.00
N GLU A 48 13.62 11.28 24.68
CA GLU A 48 12.23 10.99 24.34
C GLU A 48 11.87 11.49 22.93
N GLU A 49 12.25 12.72 22.57
CA GLU A 49 12.07 13.25 21.21
C GLU A 49 12.82 12.40 20.16
N LYS A 50 14.03 11.94 20.47
CA LYS A 50 14.78 11.05 19.59
C LYS A 50 14.05 9.71 19.41
N MET A 51 13.49 9.13 20.48
CA MET A 51 12.72 7.89 20.42
C MET A 51 11.46 8.06 19.57
N ASP A 52 10.74 9.16 19.75
CA ASP A 52 9.58 9.52 18.95
C ASP A 52 9.92 9.63 17.46
N ARG A 53 11.06 10.25 17.14
CA ARG A 53 11.54 10.35 15.76
C ARG A 53 11.83 8.97 15.16
N LEU A 54 12.58 8.11 15.87
CA LEU A 54 12.88 6.77 15.40
C LEU A 54 11.59 5.93 15.20
N SER A 55 10.64 6.03 16.13
CA SER A 55 9.34 5.36 16.05
C SER A 55 8.54 5.76 14.79
N ARG A 56 8.53 7.06 14.47
CA ARG A 56 7.91 7.58 13.24
C ARG A 56 8.59 7.06 11.97
N GLU A 57 9.92 7.01 11.97
CA GLU A 57 10.70 6.47 10.85
C GLU A 57 10.46 4.97 10.66
N MET A 58 10.45 4.18 11.75
CA MET A 58 10.12 2.74 11.69
C MET A 58 8.72 2.51 11.13
N SER A 59 7.73 3.27 11.61
CA SER A 59 6.35 3.19 11.12
C SER A 59 6.24 3.53 9.63
N ARG A 60 7.11 4.43 9.12
CA ARG A 60 7.17 4.78 7.69
C ARG A 60 7.70 3.60 6.87
N ILE A 61 8.78 2.96 7.31
CA ILE A 61 9.35 1.77 6.64
C ILE A 61 8.34 0.62 6.64
N GLU A 62 7.66 0.37 7.77
CA GLU A 62 6.64 -0.69 7.84
C GLU A 62 5.52 -0.46 6.82
N ARG A 63 5.05 0.78 6.67
CA ARG A 63 4.05 1.13 5.65
C ARG A 63 4.58 0.91 4.23
N GLU A 64 5.84 1.24 3.96
CA GLU A 64 6.47 0.99 2.67
C GLU A 64 6.56 -0.51 2.39
N ILE A 65 7.03 -1.32 3.34
CA ILE A 65 7.07 -2.78 3.22
C ILE A 65 5.67 -3.36 2.99
N ARG A 66 4.66 -2.89 3.74
CA ARG A 66 3.27 -3.35 3.57
C ARG A 66 2.71 -2.98 2.19
N ALA A 67 2.99 -1.77 1.70
CA ALA A 67 2.56 -1.34 0.37
C ALA A 67 3.22 -2.19 -0.72
N LEU A 68 4.50 -2.53 -0.54
CA LEU A 68 5.23 -3.42 -1.44
C LEU A 68 4.70 -4.86 -1.40
N ALA A 69 4.37 -5.38 -0.21
CA ALA A 69 3.79 -6.71 -0.04
C ALA A 69 2.35 -6.81 -0.57
N ALA A 70 1.57 -5.74 -0.47
CA ALA A 70 0.20 -5.68 -0.99
C ALA A 70 0.11 -5.38 -2.49
N ALA A 71 1.18 -4.89 -3.11
CA ALA A 71 1.22 -4.64 -4.56
C ALA A 71 0.99 -5.92 -5.41
N PRO A 72 1.60 -7.08 -5.11
CA PRO A 72 1.30 -8.32 -5.83
C PRO A 72 -0.04 -8.97 -5.46
N GLU A 73 -0.58 -8.71 -4.27
CA GLU A 73 -1.86 -9.28 -3.80
C GLU A 73 -3.08 -8.44 -4.14
N ARG A 74 -2.90 -7.17 -4.56
CA ARG A 74 -3.98 -6.42 -5.18
C ARG A 74 -4.23 -7.07 -6.55
N PRO A 75 -5.36 -7.75 -6.78
CA PRO A 75 -5.83 -7.86 -8.16
C PRO A 75 -5.85 -6.42 -8.67
N GLY A 76 -5.02 -6.14 -9.69
CA GLY A 76 -5.09 -4.85 -10.37
C GLY A 76 -6.56 -4.57 -10.73
N PRO A 77 -6.99 -3.31 -10.89
CA PRO A 77 -8.28 -3.05 -11.54
C PRO A 77 -8.22 -3.85 -12.83
N ALA A 78 -9.00 -4.94 -12.93
CA ALA A 78 -8.74 -6.04 -13.84
C ALA A 78 -8.25 -5.50 -15.18
N SER A 79 -6.94 -5.51 -15.39
CA SER A 79 -6.35 -5.12 -16.65
C SER A 79 -6.73 -6.26 -17.56
N SER A 80 -7.84 -6.04 -18.24
CA SER A 80 -8.47 -6.96 -19.17
C SER A 80 -7.45 -7.27 -20.27
N ASP A 81 -6.69 -8.33 -20.07
CA ASP A 81 -5.94 -8.97 -21.15
C ASP A 81 -6.12 -10.49 -21.05
N GLU A 82 -7.34 -10.92 -20.71
CA GLU A 82 -7.78 -12.30 -20.91
C GLU A 82 -9.25 -12.28 -21.37
N GLY A 83 -9.43 -12.18 -22.69
CA GLY A 83 -10.61 -12.69 -23.40
C GLY A 83 -11.89 -11.86 -23.29
N GLY A 84 -12.14 -11.03 -24.31
CA GLY A 84 -13.47 -10.51 -24.60
C GLY A 84 -13.43 -9.06 -25.06
N SER A 85 -13.96 -8.80 -26.24
CA SER A 85 -14.10 -7.47 -26.84
C SER A 85 -15.18 -6.68 -26.08
N GLU A 86 -14.93 -6.34 -24.82
CA GLU A 86 -15.88 -5.61 -24.00
C GLU A 86 -15.74 -4.11 -24.21
N ASP A 87 -16.85 -3.46 -24.58
CA ASP A 87 -16.95 -2.02 -24.81
C ASP A 87 -16.28 -1.22 -23.67
N PRO A 88 -15.37 -0.27 -23.98
CA PRO A 88 -14.69 0.54 -22.96
C PRO A 88 -15.68 1.35 -22.10
N GLU A 89 -16.84 1.69 -22.68
CA GLU A 89 -17.94 2.38 -21.99
C GLU A 89 -18.57 1.50 -20.89
N TYR A 90 -18.70 0.18 -21.11
CA TYR A 90 -19.22 -0.75 -20.12
C TYR A 90 -18.27 -0.90 -18.93
N LYS A 91 -16.97 -1.02 -19.20
CA LYS A 91 -15.94 -1.13 -18.16
C LYS A 91 -15.90 0.12 -17.27
N GLN A 92 -15.98 1.31 -17.88
CA GLN A 92 -16.01 2.56 -17.13
C GLN A 92 -17.28 2.69 -16.27
N ALA A 93 -18.46 2.38 -16.82
CA ALA A 93 -19.71 2.41 -16.08
C ALA A 93 -19.72 1.42 -14.90
N PHE A 94 -19.12 0.25 -15.07
CA PHE A 94 -18.98 -0.75 -14.02
C PHE A 94 -18.04 -0.29 -12.90
N LEU A 95 -16.84 0.19 -13.23
CA LEU A 95 -15.82 0.58 -12.25
C LEU A 95 -16.18 1.87 -11.49
N ASP A 96 -16.59 2.92 -12.20
CA ASP A 96 -16.83 4.24 -11.59
C ASP A 96 -18.24 4.40 -11.01
N GLY A 97 -19.21 3.67 -11.57
CA GLY A 97 -20.61 3.76 -11.22
C GLY A 97 -21.06 2.62 -10.31
N TYR A 98 -21.06 1.39 -10.83
CA TYR A 98 -21.62 0.25 -10.12
C TYR A 98 -20.82 -0.11 -8.87
N LEU A 99 -19.50 -0.29 -8.99
CA LEU A 99 -18.67 -0.74 -7.88
C LEU A 99 -18.52 0.32 -6.79
N ARG A 100 -18.34 1.59 -7.18
CA ARG A 100 -18.09 2.69 -6.25
C ARG A 100 -19.35 3.34 -5.69
N ARG A 101 -20.44 3.40 -6.48
CA ARG A 101 -21.65 4.17 -6.16
C ARG A 101 -22.94 3.34 -6.18
N GLY A 102 -22.89 2.06 -6.54
CA GLY A 102 -24.07 1.19 -6.66
C GLY A 102 -25.03 1.59 -7.78
N LEU A 103 -24.56 2.32 -8.79
CA LEU A 103 -25.41 2.83 -9.86
C LEU A 103 -25.62 1.77 -10.94
N GLU A 104 -26.72 1.02 -10.83
CA GLU A 104 -27.05 -0.08 -11.75
C GLU A 104 -27.70 0.36 -13.07
N ARG A 105 -28.40 1.49 -13.08
CA ARG A 105 -29.16 1.96 -14.26
C ARG A 105 -28.31 2.14 -15.53
N PRO A 106 -27.19 2.88 -15.49
CA PRO A 106 -26.36 3.07 -16.69
C PRO A 106 -25.74 1.76 -17.17
N LEU A 107 -25.47 0.83 -16.25
CA LEU A 107 -24.92 -0.49 -16.59
C LEU A 107 -25.96 -1.34 -17.35
N LYS A 108 -27.19 -1.41 -16.84
CA LYS A 108 -28.29 -2.16 -17.46
C LYS A 108 -28.67 -1.65 -18.85
N GLU A 109 -28.56 -0.36 -19.09
CA GLU A 109 -28.79 0.23 -20.42
C GLU A 109 -27.72 -0.21 -21.43
N LEU A 110 -26.46 -0.27 -21.00
CA LEU A 110 -25.33 -0.77 -21.81
C LEU A 110 -25.43 -2.28 -22.05
N GLU A 111 -25.86 -3.06 -21.06
CA GLU A 111 -26.15 -4.51 -21.22
C GLU A 111 -27.29 -4.76 -22.21
N ALA A 112 -28.38 -4.00 -22.11
CA ALA A 112 -29.52 -4.12 -23.03
C ALA A 112 -29.12 -3.77 -24.48
N LYS A 113 -28.22 -2.80 -24.65
CA LYS A 113 -27.62 -2.44 -25.94
C LYS A 113 -26.79 -3.59 -26.49
N ALA A 114 -25.90 -4.18 -25.67
CA ALA A 114 -25.07 -5.33 -26.07
C ALA A 114 -25.90 -6.57 -26.43
N LEU A 115 -26.96 -6.86 -25.66
CA LEU A 115 -27.92 -7.94 -25.93
C LEU A 115 -28.69 -7.74 -27.24
N THR A 116 -29.00 -6.48 -27.57
CA THR A 116 -29.71 -6.13 -28.82
C THR A 116 -28.79 -6.24 -30.05
N THR A 117 -27.50 -5.95 -29.91
CA THR A 117 -26.54 -5.97 -31.03
C THR A 117 -25.97 -7.35 -31.36
N GLY A 118 -26.40 -8.42 -30.68
CA GLY A 118 -26.25 -9.81 -31.13
C GLY A 118 -24.89 -10.19 -31.69
N VAL A 119 -23.80 -9.99 -30.93
CA VAL A 119 -22.49 -10.58 -31.23
C VAL A 119 -21.90 -11.15 -29.94
N PRO A 120 -21.72 -12.48 -29.81
CA PRO A 120 -20.74 -13.02 -28.90
C PRO A 120 -19.37 -13.04 -29.59
N ALA A 121 -18.45 -12.17 -29.15
CA ALA A 121 -16.99 -12.28 -29.36
C ALA A 121 -16.22 -11.27 -28.50
#